data_AF-D3BLK0-F1
#
_entry.id   AF-D3BLK0-F1
#
_cell.length_a   1.000
_cell.length_b   1.000
_cell.length_c   1.000
_cell.angle_alpha   90.00
_cell.angle_beta   90.00
_cell.angle_gamma   90.00
#
_symmetry.space_group_name_H-M   'P 1'
#
loop_
_entity.id
_entity.type
_entity.pdbx_description
1 polymer ?
#
loop_
_entity_poly.entity_id
_entity_poly.type
_entity_poly.pdbx_seq_one_letter_code
_entity_poly.pdbx_strand_id
1 'polypeptide(L)'
;MMVSPPADKVARSALSSLIHGMSEIKQALLSRYVKRNGRSASISLLYPHIKANYECIYVCQLPFLDDLKQYQFSPIVPTNAATRKPFIPTAEQVDAARALIDSMDLMTAEEEIKITKR
;
A
#
# COMPACT_ATOMS: atom_id res chain seq x y z
N MET A 1 5.81 -0.89 -12.28
CA MET A 1 4.85 0.07 -12.88
C MET A 1 4.63 -0.33 -14.31
N MET A 2 3.37 -0.52 -14.72
CA MET A 2 2.98 -0.82 -16.10
C MET A 2 2.38 0.45 -16.72
N VAL A 3 2.87 0.79 -17.91
CA VAL A 3 2.47 1.95 -18.70
C VAL A 3 2.25 1.51 -20.14
N SER A 4 1.47 2.30 -20.89
CA SER A 4 1.27 2.07 -22.31
C SER A 4 2.59 2.21 -23.08
N PRO A 5 2.82 1.45 -24.16
CA PRO A 5 3.97 1.65 -25.04
C PRO A 5 4.07 3.10 -25.53
N PRO A 6 5.30 3.65 -25.69
CA PRO A 6 5.47 4.97 -26.25
C PRO A 6 4.95 5.01 -27.69
N ALA A 7 4.36 6.14 -28.09
CA ALA A 7 3.81 6.42 -29.42
C ALA A 7 2.51 5.69 -29.83
N ASP A 8 1.98 4.75 -29.05
CA ASP A 8 0.69 4.12 -29.34
C ASP A 8 -0.48 4.84 -28.64
N LYS A 9 -1.24 5.62 -29.42
CA LYS A 9 -2.41 6.37 -28.92
C LYS A 9 -3.58 5.46 -28.56
N VAL A 10 -3.78 4.36 -29.27
CA VAL A 10 -4.91 3.45 -29.07
C VAL A 10 -4.69 2.67 -27.78
N ALA A 11 -3.49 2.11 -27.59
CA ALA A 11 -3.13 1.41 -26.36
C ALA A 11 -3.19 2.34 -25.14
N ARG A 12 -2.77 3.61 -25.29
CA ARG A 12 -2.87 4.61 -24.22
C ARG A 12 -4.32 4.90 -23.83
N SER A 13 -5.20 5.10 -24.81
CA SER A 13 -6.62 5.36 -24.56
C SER A 13 -7.30 4.16 -23.89
N ALA A 14 -7.02 2.94 -24.36
CA ALA A 14 -7.59 1.71 -23.79
C ALA A 14 -7.11 1.45 -22.35
N LEU A 15 -5.82 1.69 -22.08
CA LEU A 15 -5.28 1.56 -20.73
C LEU A 15 -5.86 2.63 -19.79
N SER A 16 -5.99 3.86 -20.26
CA SER A 16 -6.60 4.95 -19.48
C SER A 16 -8.05 4.65 -19.11
N SER A 17 -8.87 4.22 -20.08
CA SER A 17 -10.26 3.84 -19.80
C SER A 17 -10.36 2.68 -18.80
N LEU A 18 -9.43 1.73 -18.85
CA LEU A 18 -9.36 0.64 -17.87
C LEU A 18 -9.01 1.16 -16.47
N ILE A 19 -8.00 2.02 -16.35
CA ILE A 19 -7.56 2.59 -15.06
C ILE A 19 -8.69 3.40 -14.41
N HIS A 20 -9.37 4.24 -15.18
CA HIS A 20 -10.52 5.03 -14.69
C HIS A 20 -11.67 4.13 -14.26
N GLY A 21 -12.03 3.12 -15.06
CA GLY A 21 -13.08 2.16 -14.68
C GLY A 21 -12.73 1.39 -13.39
N MET A 22 -11.48 0.98 -13.20
CA MET A 22 -11.02 0.34 -11.96
C MET A 22 -11.13 1.29 -10.75
N SER A 23 -10.79 2.57 -10.94
CA SER A 23 -10.87 3.59 -9.90
C SER A 23 -12.32 3.88 -9.48
N GLU A 24 -13.23 3.99 -10.44
CA GLU A 24 -14.66 4.24 -10.20
C GLU A 24 -15.31 3.11 -9.39
N ILE A 25 -15.02 1.85 -9.75
CA ILE A 25 -15.60 0.67 -9.10
C ILE A 25 -14.83 0.32 -7.80
N LYS A 26 -13.70 0.98 -7.52
CA LYS A 26 -12.79 0.69 -6.39
C LYS A 26 -12.33 -0.77 -6.39
N GLN A 27 -12.01 -1.30 -7.57
CA GLN A 27 -11.56 -2.67 -7.77
C GLN A 27 -10.11 -2.73 -8.29
N ALA A 28 -9.45 -3.84 -8.00
CA ALA A 28 -8.13 -4.17 -8.51
C ALA A 28 -8.21 -5.46 -9.33
N LEU A 29 -7.29 -5.64 -10.28
CA LEU A 29 -7.28 -6.81 -11.14
C LEU A 29 -6.24 -7.83 -10.67
N LEU A 30 -6.57 -9.11 -10.81
CA LEU A 30 -5.64 -10.20 -10.59
C LEU A 30 -5.09 -10.68 -11.95
N SER A 31 -3.78 -10.81 -12.07
CA SER A 31 -3.13 -11.19 -13.32
C SER A 31 -2.06 -12.26 -13.11
N ARG A 32 -1.87 -13.09 -14.14
CA ARG A 32 -0.71 -13.97 -14.25
C ARG A 32 0.42 -13.20 -14.91
N TYR A 33 1.49 -12.95 -14.16
CA TYR A 33 2.65 -12.21 -14.63
C TYR A 33 3.83 -13.15 -14.91
N VAL A 34 4.35 -13.09 -16.14
CA VAL A 34 5.54 -13.83 -16.60
C VAL A 34 6.47 -12.85 -17.28
N LYS A 35 7.65 -12.62 -16.70
CA LYS A 35 8.59 -11.59 -17.19
C LYS A 35 9.21 -11.95 -18.55
N ARG A 36 9.57 -13.22 -18.75
CA ARG A 36 10.21 -13.75 -19.97
C ARG A 36 9.82 -15.20 -20.16
N ASN A 37 9.90 -15.69 -21.39
CA ASN A 37 9.69 -17.10 -21.69
C ASN A 37 10.64 -17.98 -20.83
N GLY A 38 10.12 -19.08 -20.29
CA GLY A 38 10.87 -20.00 -19.43
C GLY A 38 11.04 -19.55 -17.96
N ARG A 39 10.48 -18.40 -17.54
CA ARG A 39 10.44 -18.00 -16.13
C ARG A 39 9.18 -18.52 -15.43
N SER A 40 9.28 -18.73 -14.11
CA SER A 40 8.14 -19.06 -13.28
C SER A 40 7.08 -17.96 -13.37
N ALA A 41 5.82 -18.38 -13.46
CA ALA A 41 4.70 -17.45 -13.42
C ALA A 41 4.45 -17.02 -11.98
N SER A 42 4.15 -15.75 -11.80
CA SER A 42 3.74 -15.17 -10.52
C SER A 42 2.31 -14.65 -10.62
N ILE A 43 1.61 -14.65 -9.50
CA ILE A 43 0.31 -13.97 -9.38
C ILE A 43 0.60 -12.52 -9.00
N SER A 44 0.00 -11.56 -9.70
CA SER A 44 0.21 -10.13 -9.46
C SER A 44 -1.11 -9.38 -9.38
N LEU A 45 -1.24 -8.55 -8.34
CA LEU A 45 -2.28 -7.55 -8.18
C LEU A 45 -1.94 -6.32 -9.02
N LEU A 46 -2.90 -5.88 -9.81
CA LEU A 46 -2.84 -4.68 -10.62
C LEU A 46 -3.69 -3.60 -9.94
N TYR A 47 -3.03 -2.56 -9.42
CA TYR A 47 -3.68 -1.47 -8.71
C TYR A 47 -3.64 -0.19 -9.54
N PRO A 48 -4.78 0.51 -9.73
CA PRO A 48 -4.85 1.71 -10.56
C PRO A 48 -4.21 2.90 -9.83
N HIS A 49 -3.42 3.71 -10.54
CA HIS A 49 -2.82 4.91 -9.97
C HIS A 49 -2.88 6.08 -10.94
N ILE A 50 -3.59 7.11 -10.53
CA ILE A 50 -3.85 8.32 -11.31
C ILE A 50 -3.14 9.49 -10.63
N LYS A 51 -2.26 10.17 -11.36
CA LYS A 51 -1.63 11.43 -10.96
C LYS A 51 -1.83 12.47 -12.05
N ALA A 52 -1.65 13.75 -11.71
CA ALA A 52 -1.84 14.86 -12.64
C ALA A 52 -1.00 14.73 -13.93
N ASN A 53 0.20 14.16 -13.84
CA ASN A 53 1.13 14.08 -14.97
C ASN A 53 1.09 12.74 -15.72
N TYR A 54 0.57 11.68 -15.09
CA TYR A 54 0.57 10.35 -15.68
C TYR A 54 -0.44 9.41 -14.99
N GLU A 55 -0.86 8.41 -15.75
CA GLU A 55 -1.67 7.30 -15.29
C GLU A 55 -0.87 6.01 -15.46
N CYS A 56 -0.94 5.13 -14.47
CA CYS A 56 -0.24 3.85 -14.52
C CYS A 56 -0.94 2.79 -13.67
N ILE A 57 -0.50 1.55 -13.85
CA ILE A 57 -0.89 0.44 -13.00
C ILE A 57 0.32 -0.01 -12.18
N TYR A 58 0.15 -0.12 -10.86
CA TYR A 58 1.12 -0.78 -10.01
C TYR A 58 0.95 -2.29 -10.11
N VAL A 59 2.05 -2.98 -10.36
CA VAL A 59 2.11 -4.45 -10.43
C VAL A 59 2.75 -4.92 -9.13
N CYS A 60 1.93 -5.46 -8.24
CA CYS A 60 2.36 -5.96 -6.93
C CYS A 60 2.28 -7.49 -6.96
N GLN A 61 3.42 -8.17 -6.85
CA GLN A 61 3.44 -9.62 -6.78
C GLN A 61 2.81 -10.09 -5.47
N LEU A 62 1.87 -11.04 -5.55
CA LEU A 62 1.24 -11.65 -4.39
C LEU A 62 2.00 -12.91 -3.97
N PRO A 63 2.03 -13.22 -2.65
CA PRO A 63 2.59 -14.46 -2.15
C PRO A 63 1.74 -15.67 -2.57
N PHE A 64 2.38 -16.80 -2.80
CA PHE A 64 1.70 -18.08 -2.91
C PHE A 64 1.39 -18.66 -1.52
N LEU A 65 0.60 -19.73 -1.49
CA LEU A 65 0.27 -20.43 -0.25
C LEU A 65 1.52 -20.89 0.51
N ASP A 66 2.53 -21.36 -0.22
CA ASP A 66 3.80 -21.83 0.35
C ASP A 66 4.64 -20.70 0.97
N ASP A 67 4.41 -19.44 0.56
CA ASP A 67 5.08 -18.27 1.12
C ASP A 67 4.44 -17.80 2.44
N LEU A 68 3.22 -18.26 2.75
CA LEU A 68 2.50 -17.84 3.96
C LEU A 68 3.03 -18.56 5.19
N LYS A 69 3.58 -17.78 6.14
CA LYS A 69 4.02 -18.29 7.45
C LYS A 69 2.93 -18.05 8.49
N GLN A 70 2.32 -19.14 8.95
CA GLN A 70 1.27 -19.08 9.98
C GLN A 70 1.89 -19.11 11.37
N TYR A 71 2.08 -17.93 11.96
CA TYR A 71 2.50 -17.79 13.36
C TYR A 71 1.30 -17.46 14.23
N GLN A 72 1.19 -18.13 15.37
CA GLN A 72 0.16 -17.86 16.36
C GLN A 72 0.70 -16.83 17.36
N PHE A 73 0.01 -15.68 17.47
CA PHE A 73 0.33 -14.65 18.45
C PHE A 73 -0.81 -14.52 19.47
N SER A 74 -0.45 -14.30 20.73
CA SER A 74 -1.46 -13.98 21.76
C SER A 74 -2.08 -12.61 21.46
N PRO A 75 -3.41 -12.45 21.61
CA PRO A 75 -4.06 -11.18 21.33
C PRO A 75 -3.64 -10.13 22.35
N ILE A 76 -3.27 -8.95 21.86
CA ILE A 76 -2.85 -7.80 22.67
C ILE A 76 -3.92 -6.68 22.73
N VAL A 77 -5.05 -6.87 22.03
CA VAL A 77 -6.08 -5.84 21.91
C VAL A 77 -6.91 -5.76 23.20
N PRO A 78 -7.07 -4.58 23.84
CA PRO A 78 -7.80 -4.44 25.10
C PRO A 78 -9.26 -4.93 25.07
N THR A 79 -9.89 -4.93 23.88
CA THR A 79 -11.28 -5.38 23.68
C THR A 79 -11.43 -6.90 23.58
N ASN A 80 -10.31 -7.65 23.51
CA ASN A 80 -10.35 -9.10 23.42
C ASN A 80 -10.32 -9.73 24.82
N ALA A 81 -11.29 -10.59 25.12
CA ALA A 81 -11.40 -11.29 26.41
C ALA A 81 -10.18 -12.19 26.74
N ALA A 82 -9.44 -12.63 25.73
CA ALA A 82 -8.24 -13.43 25.88
C ALA A 82 -6.96 -12.61 26.12
N THR A 83 -7.04 -11.27 26.09
CA THR A 83 -5.88 -10.41 26.36
C THR A 83 -5.55 -10.38 27.84
N ARG A 84 -4.27 -10.58 28.15
CA ARG A 84 -3.81 -10.61 29.55
C ARG A 84 -3.92 -9.21 30.15
N LYS A 85 -4.51 -9.12 31.35
CA LYS A 85 -4.64 -7.90 32.15
C LYS A 85 -3.40 -6.99 32.19
N PRO A 86 -2.14 -7.50 32.35
CA PRO A 86 -0.96 -6.64 32.35
C PRO A 86 -0.66 -5.94 31.01
N PHE A 87 -1.26 -6.35 29.89
CA PHE A 87 -1.08 -5.73 28.58
C PHE A 87 -2.16 -4.72 28.23
N ILE A 88 -3.12 -4.49 29.13
CA ILE A 88 -4.13 -3.45 28.96
C ILE A 88 -3.50 -2.12 29.42
N PRO A 89 -3.29 -1.16 28.51
CA PRO A 89 -2.62 0.09 28.87
C PRO A 89 -3.50 0.93 29.79
N THR A 90 -2.88 1.63 30.74
CA THR A 90 -3.56 2.62 31.58
C THR A 90 -3.78 3.92 30.79
N ALA A 91 -4.70 4.77 31.27
CA ALA A 91 -4.96 6.07 30.62
C ALA A 91 -3.68 6.93 30.53
N GLU A 92 -2.89 6.96 31.60
CA GLU A 92 -1.62 7.68 31.65
C GLU A 92 -0.61 7.18 30.59
N GLN A 93 -0.53 5.86 30.38
CA GLN A 93 0.35 5.28 29.36
C GLN A 93 -0.09 5.65 27.95
N VAL A 94 -1.40 5.69 27.69
CA VAL A 94 -1.95 6.11 26.40
C VAL A 94 -1.65 7.59 26.15
N ASP A 95 -1.81 8.44 27.16
CA ASP A 95 -1.57 9.88 27.02
C ASP A 95 -0.07 10.20 26.88
N ALA A 96 0.81 9.49 27.60
CA ALA A 96 2.25 9.60 27.41
C ALA A 96 2.69 9.17 25.99
N ALA A 97 2.12 8.08 25.46
CA ALA A 97 2.40 7.63 24.09
C ALA A 97 1.89 8.63 23.04
N ARG A 98 0.73 9.25 23.26
CA ARG A 98 0.20 10.31 22.39
C ARG A 98 1.13 11.53 22.37
N ALA A 99 1.53 12.02 23.55
CA ALA A 99 2.45 13.14 23.64
C ALA A 99 3.77 12.88 22.91
N LEU A 100 4.26 11.63 22.98
CA LEU A 100 5.45 11.22 22.22
C LEU A 100 5.22 11.25 20.71
N ILE A 101 4.09 10.70 20.22
CA ILE A 101 3.74 10.71 18.79
C ILE A 101 3.65 12.16 18.28
N ASP A 102 2.97 13.03 19.02
CA ASP A 102 2.81 14.45 18.65
C ASP A 102 4.16 15.18 18.61
N SER A 103 5.08 14.86 19.54
CA SER A 103 6.42 15.44 19.55
C SER A 103 7.34 14.96 18.42
N MET A 104 7.04 13.80 17.83
CA MET A 104 7.85 13.15 16.80
C MET A 104 7.16 13.14 15.43
N ASP A 105 6.17 14.01 15.22
CA ASP A 105 5.48 14.11 13.94
C ASP A 105 6.41 14.67 12.85
N LEU A 106 6.46 13.99 11.70
CA LEU A 106 7.30 14.34 10.55
C LEU A 106 6.48 14.83 9.36
N MET A 107 5.17 14.96 9.47
CA MET A 107 4.30 15.31 8.35
C MET A 107 4.59 16.70 7.77
N THR A 108 5.12 17.64 8.56
CA THR A 108 5.48 19.03 8.15
C THR A 108 6.99 19.26 7.97
N ALA A 109 7.82 18.24 8.19
CA ALA A 109 9.28 18.40 8.20
C ALA A 109 9.87 18.90 6.87
N GLU A 110 9.22 18.64 5.73
CA GLU A 110 9.66 19.16 4.42
C GLU A 110 9.44 20.68 4.24
N GLU A 111 8.49 21.27 4.95
CA GLU A 111 8.19 22.71 4.86
C GLU A 111 9.17 23.54 5.69
N GLU A 112 9.56 23.07 6.87
CA GLU A 112 10.52 23.74 7.76
C GLU A 112 11.95 23.80 7.19
N ILE A 113 12.37 22.77 6.43
CA ILE A 113 13.69 22.74 5.77
C ILE A 113 13.78 23.80 4.67
N LYS A 114 12.66 24.15 4.02
CA LYS A 114 12.61 25.20 2.99
C LYS A 114 12.63 26.61 3.61
N ILE A 115 12.12 26.78 4.83
CA ILE A 115 12.13 28.06 5.56
C ILE A 115 13.53 28.35 6.11
N THR A 116 14.24 27.33 6.61
CA THR A 116 15.59 27.48 7.21
C THR A 116 16.71 27.68 6.16
N LYS A 117 16.44 27.43 4.87
CA LYS A 117 17.40 27.60 3.76
C LYS A 117 17.15 28.82 2.87
N ARG A 118 16.26 29.73 3.27
CA ARG A 118 16.10 31.06 2.68
C ARG A 118 16.73 32.11 3.58
#